data_AF-A0A7T8JUA3-F1
#
_entry.id   AF-A0A7T8JUA3-F1
#
_cell.length_a   1.000
_cell.length_b   1.000
_cell.length_c   1.000
_cell.angle_alpha   90.00
_cell.angle_beta   90.00
_cell.angle_gamma   90.00
#
_symmetry.space_group_name_H-M   'P 1'
#
loop_
_entity.id
_entity.type
_entity.pdbx_description
1 polymer ?
#
loop_
_entity_poly.entity_id
_entity_poly.type
_entity_poly.pdbx_seq_one_letter_code
_entity_poly.pdbx_strand_id
1 'polypeptide(L)' 'METDEVERIESGLVITSIGYKSIAPPEGIPFDERRGIIPNVDGRVDNDGLYVSGWLGTGPKALLWTP' A
#
# COMPACT_ATOMS: atom_id res chain seq x y z
N MET A 1 17.17 14.34 -19.02
CA MET A 1 17.42 13.58 -20.25
C MET A 1 16.54 12.36 -20.14
N GLU A 2 15.38 12.38 -20.78
CA GLU A 2 14.50 11.21 -20.89
C GLU A 2 15.03 10.38 -22.05
N THR A 3 15.17 9.08 -21.87
CA THR A 3 15.55 8.15 -22.94
C THR A 3 14.29 7.52 -23.49
N ASP A 4 13.90 7.88 -24.71
CA ASP A 4 12.76 7.28 -25.44
C ASP A 4 13.12 5.90 -26.06
N GLU A 5 14.21 5.28 -25.61
CA GLU A 5 14.66 3.98 -26.09
C GLU A 5 13.83 2.84 -25.48
N VAL A 6 13.42 1.89 -26.31
CA VAL A 6 12.57 0.75 -25.91
C VAL A 6 13.24 -0.56 -26.31
N GLU A 7 13.28 -1.51 -25.40
CA GLU A 7 13.79 -2.87 -25.62
C GLU A 7 12.64 -3.90 -25.59
N ARG A 8 12.75 -4.95 -26.40
CA ARG A 8 11.83 -6.10 -26.37
C ARG A 8 12.58 -7.34 -25.92
N ILE A 9 12.02 -8.04 -24.94
CA ILE A 9 12.58 -9.27 -24.36
C ILE A 9 11.56 -10.39 -24.53
N GLU A 10 11.93 -11.49 -25.18
CA GLU A 10 11.06 -12.66 -25.29
C GLU A 10 10.90 -13.34 -23.93
N SER A 11 9.66 -13.61 -23.51
CA SER A 11 9.33 -14.13 -22.18
C SER A 11 8.14 -15.06 -22.24
N GLY A 12 8.22 -16.23 -21.58
CA GLY A 12 7.07 -17.15 -21.44
C GLY A 12 6.14 -16.81 -20.28
N LEU A 13 6.61 -16.00 -19.32
CA LEU A 13 5.86 -15.55 -18.15
C LEU A 13 6.47 -14.26 -17.61
N VAL A 14 5.63 -13.32 -17.15
CA VAL A 14 6.04 -12.08 -16.49
C VAL A 14 5.29 -11.97 -15.18
N ILE A 15 6.02 -11.70 -14.09
CA ILE A 15 5.46 -11.54 -12.74
C ILE A 15 5.93 -10.19 -12.19
N THR A 16 4.98 -9.34 -11.79
CA THR A 16 5.27 -8.04 -11.19
C THR A 16 5.43 -8.17 -9.67
N SER A 17 6.59 -7.80 -9.14
CA SER A 17 6.88 -7.74 -7.71
C SER A 17 7.22 -6.31 -7.29
N ILE A 18 6.27 -5.39 -7.54
CA ILE A 18 6.45 -3.93 -7.34
C ILE A 18 5.72 -3.39 -6.11
N GLY A 19 5.37 -4.28 -5.19
CA GLY A 19 4.62 -3.97 -3.96
C GLY A 19 3.12 -4.21 -4.09
N TYR A 20 2.45 -4.12 -2.94
CA TYR A 20 1.00 -4.32 -2.80
C TYR A 20 0.31 -3.02 -2.42
N LYS A 21 -1.00 -2.97 -2.55
CA LYS A 21 -1.80 -1.83 -2.11
C LYS A 21 -3.08 -2.35 -1.46
N SER A 22 -3.48 -1.75 -0.34
CA SER A 22 -4.76 -2.09 0.28
C SER A 22 -5.91 -1.65 -0.62
N ILE A 23 -7.05 -2.31 -0.46
CA ILE A 23 -8.30 -1.94 -1.12
C ILE A 23 -9.07 -1.01 -0.18
N ALA A 24 -9.76 -0.02 -0.75
CA ALA A 24 -10.57 0.91 0.01
C ALA A 24 -11.63 0.16 0.85
N PRO A 25 -11.77 0.51 2.15
CA PRO A 25 -12.78 -0.07 3.02
C PRO A 25 -14.19 0.46 2.66
N PRO A 26 -15.26 -0.07 3.30
CA PRO A 26 -16.60 0.48 3.19
C PRO A 26 -16.68 1.97 3.54
N GLU A 27 -17.74 2.63 3.07
CA GLU A 27 -17.98 4.06 3.32
C GLU A 27 -17.93 4.43 4.81
N GLY A 28 -17.38 5.61 5.09
CA GLY A 28 -17.24 6.14 6.45
C GLY A 28 -15.89 5.86 7.12
N ILE A 29 -15.01 5.08 6.49
CA ILE A 29 -13.63 4.86 6.96
C ILE A 29 -12.65 5.68 6.08
N PRO A 30 -11.80 6.54 6.67
CA PRO A 30 -10.85 7.33 5.90
C PRO A 30 -9.81 6.43 5.22
N PHE A 31 -9.49 6.74 3.97
CA PHE A 31 -8.54 5.97 3.17
C PHE A 31 -7.68 6.90 2.30
N ASP A 32 -6.36 6.76 2.38
CA ASP A 32 -5.44 7.45 1.47
C ASP A 32 -5.25 6.60 0.21
N GLU A 33 -5.99 6.96 -0.84
CA GLU A 33 -5.93 6.29 -2.14
C GLU A 33 -4.54 6.31 -2.76
N ARG A 34 -3.69 7.30 -2.49
CA ARG A 34 -2.35 7.33 -3.09
C ARG A 34 -1.42 6.34 -2.40
N ARG A 35 -1.53 6.22 -1.07
CA ARG A 35 -0.66 5.37 -0.25
C ARG A 35 -1.22 3.96 -0.02
N GLY A 36 -2.52 3.76 -0.20
CA GLY A 36 -3.20 2.49 0.05
C GLY A 36 -3.26 2.11 1.53
N ILE A 37 -3.51 3.08 2.42
CA ILE A 37 -3.54 2.90 3.87
C ILE A 37 -4.71 3.67 4.51
N ILE A 38 -5.08 3.30 5.74
CA ILE A 38 -5.93 4.11 6.61
C ILE A 38 -5.05 5.11 7.38
N PRO A 39 -5.25 6.43 7.22
CA PRO A 39 -4.57 7.44 8.01
C PRO A 39 -4.81 7.24 9.51
N ASN A 40 -3.75 7.28 10.32
CA ASN A 40 -3.81 7.03 11.74
C ASN A 40 -2.66 7.74 12.48
N VAL A 41 -2.83 7.93 13.78
CA VAL A 41 -1.79 8.35 14.73
C VAL A 41 -1.64 7.23 15.76
N ASP A 42 -0.46 6.59 15.79
CA ASP A 42 -0.16 5.44 16.66
C ASP A 42 -1.24 4.34 16.62
N GLY A 43 -1.77 4.07 15.41
CA GLY A 43 -2.81 3.08 15.16
C GLY A 43 -4.24 3.57 15.43
N ARG A 44 -4.46 4.75 16.01
CA ARG A 44 -5.80 5.34 16.20
C ARG A 44 -6.23 6.11 14.95
N VAL A 45 -7.42 5.80 14.46
CA VAL A 45 -8.07 6.50 13.34
C VAL A 45 -8.94 7.62 13.92
N ASP A 46 -9.16 8.70 13.17
CA ASP A 46 -9.90 9.89 13.65
C ASP A 46 -11.36 9.60 14.09
N ASN A 47 -11.94 8.48 13.68
CA ASN A 47 -13.26 8.04 14.14
C ASN A 47 -13.20 7.42 15.54
N ASP A 48 -14.14 7.82 16.41
CA ASP A 48 -14.21 7.33 17.79
C ASP A 48 -14.30 5.80 17.87
N GLY A 49 -13.21 5.19 18.36
CA GLY A 49 -13.10 3.76 18.62
C GLY A 49 -12.51 2.93 17.48
N LEU A 50 -12.11 3.54 16.36
CA LEU A 50 -11.51 2.82 15.24
C LEU A 50 -9.97 2.79 15.33
N TYR A 51 -9.41 1.60 15.12
CA TYR A 51 -7.97 1.36 15.14
C TYR A 51 -7.54 0.55 13.92
N VAL A 52 -6.28 0.72 13.51
CA VAL A 52 -5.66 -0.01 12.41
C VAL A 52 -4.30 -0.56 12.83
N SER A 53 -3.95 -1.73 12.30
CA SER A 53 -2.65 -2.36 12.52
C SER A 53 -2.10 -3.00 11.24
N GLY A 54 -0.81 -3.32 11.25
CA GLY A 54 -0.13 -3.95 10.12
C GLY A 54 -0.08 -3.06 8.87
N TRP A 55 -0.01 -3.70 7.70
CA TRP A 55 0.17 -3.02 6.41
C TRP A 55 -0.94 -2.03 6.07
N LEU A 56 -2.16 -2.22 6.61
CA LEU A 56 -3.26 -1.28 6.37
C LEU A 56 -3.00 0.09 7.03
N GLY A 57 -2.17 0.17 8.07
CA GLY A 57 -1.77 1.42 8.72
C GLY A 57 -0.37 1.90 8.34
N THR A 58 0.56 0.99 8.02
CA THR A 58 1.98 1.31 7.80
C THR A 58 2.43 1.20 6.34
N GLY A 59 1.59 0.62 5.48
CA GLY A 59 1.93 0.28 4.10
C GLY A 59 2.67 -1.07 3.98
N PRO A 60 2.85 -1.57 2.75
CA PRO A 60 3.30 -2.94 2.44
C PRO A 60 4.82 -3.11 2.58
N LYS A 61 5.40 -2.75 3.73
CA LYS A 61 6.87 -2.70 3.92
C LYS A 61 7.41 -3.47 5.12
N ALA A 62 6.55 -4.14 5.88
CA ALA A 62 6.98 -4.85 7.08
C ALA A 62 7.35 -6.31 6.78
N LEU A 63 8.55 -6.73 7.21
CA LEU A 63 8.81 -8.12 7.60
C LEU A 63 7.93 -8.45 8.82
N LEU A 64 7.68 -9.73 9.10
CA LEU A 64 6.82 -10.17 10.22
C LEU A 64 7.15 -9.53 11.57
N TRP A 65 8.39 -9.05 11.75
CA TRP A 65 8.79 -8.19 12.86
C TRP A 65 9.40 -6.89 12.33
N THR A 66 8.88 -5.77 12.82
CA THR A 66 9.45 -4.42 12.65
C THR A 66 9.44 -3.79 14.05
N PRO A 67 10.57 -3.23 14.54
CA PRO A 67 10.70 -2.72 15.91
C PRO A 67 9.80 -1.50 16.20
#